data_AF-A0A8B8D479-F1
#
_entry.id   AF-A0A8B8D479-F1
#
_cell.length_a   1.000
_cell.length_b   1.000
_cell.length_c   1.000
_cell.angle_alpha   90.00
_cell.angle_beta   90.00
_cell.angle_gamma   90.00
#
_symmetry.space_group_name_H-M   'P 1'
#
loop_
_entity.id
_entity.type
_entity.pdbx_description
1 polymer ?
#
loop_
_entity_poly.entity_id
_entity_poly.type
_entity_poly.pdbx_seq_one_letter_code
_entity_poly.pdbx_strand_id
1 'polypeptide(L)'
;MLSASMMDANATMKLLVCVLALVLTYFQEIQCSIHLWASEVTRFSSQYNNGSFSAKQILGKPNVYPRYGDIAGTWTQPNEQLDRVHFIEVKFPRKVFLNEINIFETYHAGAVVRVAVKDPHNRWMDVFNTMHVQLIKKSRIFSPKIKEVPFLVDELKIEVDCSLSRNYVEIDAVEIVGDGCPEQFKEYRNSCYLIKKDRISADSAFVRCLETGGYLANLETLEEAMFLKNIVTKMKSGLSFYVGGRNINRRKPGGDWRWIKNGKMTKMTYFEFGAGEPNGSDKSPENCMFFYVGDRYKLHDIDCDNRTHLGGYICEIDQP
;
A
#
# COMPACT_ATOMS: atom_id res chain seq x y z
N MET A 1 9.00 70.81 -2.37
CA MET A 1 9.81 69.76 -1.72
C MET A 1 8.90 68.56 -1.47
N LEU A 2 8.76 67.71 -2.47
CA LEU A 2 7.90 66.51 -2.48
C LEU A 2 8.76 65.38 -3.04
N SER A 3 9.65 64.82 -2.20
CA SER A 3 10.47 63.67 -2.60
C SER A 3 11.12 63.04 -1.36
N ALA A 4 10.34 62.28 -0.59
CA ALA A 4 10.90 61.33 0.36
C ALA A 4 9.90 60.21 0.73
N SER A 5 8.59 60.47 0.76
CA SER A 5 7.62 59.50 1.32
C SER A 5 7.07 58.44 0.34
N MET A 6 7.39 58.50 -0.95
CA MET A 6 6.88 57.54 -1.96
C MET A 6 7.88 56.45 -2.36
N MET A 7 9.16 56.56 -1.99
CA MET A 7 10.16 55.53 -2.29
C MET A 7 10.21 54.39 -1.25
N ASP A 8 9.80 54.64 0.00
CA ASP A 8 9.85 53.62 1.07
C ASP A 8 8.65 52.66 1.11
N ALA A 9 7.48 53.05 0.59
CA ALA A 9 6.31 52.17 0.55
C ALA A 9 6.42 51.08 -0.55
N ASN A 10 7.18 51.33 -1.60
CA ASN A 10 7.31 50.41 -2.74
C ASN A 10 8.39 49.34 -2.52
N ALA A 11 9.43 49.65 -1.73
CA ALA A 11 10.45 48.69 -1.31
C ALA A 11 9.93 47.73 -0.24
N THR A 12 9.17 48.25 0.75
CA THR A 12 8.56 47.44 1.81
C THR A 12 7.44 46.53 1.29
N MET A 13 6.64 46.97 0.31
CA MET A 13 5.62 46.13 -0.32
C MET A 13 6.20 45.05 -1.24
N LYS A 14 7.32 45.33 -1.95
CA LYS A 14 8.04 44.31 -2.73
C LYS A 14 8.75 43.28 -1.85
N LEU A 15 9.29 43.71 -0.70
CA LEU A 15 9.93 42.80 0.26
C LEU A 15 8.89 41.90 0.96
N LEU A 16 7.70 42.42 1.30
CA LEU A 16 6.62 41.60 1.87
C LEU A 16 6.07 40.58 0.86
N VAL A 17 5.91 40.95 -0.40
CA VAL A 17 5.44 40.03 -1.47
C VAL A 17 6.48 38.95 -1.78
N CYS A 18 7.78 39.28 -1.75
CA CYS A 18 8.84 38.27 -1.90
C CYS A 18 8.96 37.35 -0.69
N VAL A 19 8.79 37.86 0.55
CA VAL A 19 8.82 37.01 1.77
C VAL A 19 7.56 36.14 1.88
N LEU A 20 6.37 36.64 1.51
CA LEU A 20 5.15 35.82 1.44
C LEU A 20 5.21 34.77 0.31
N ALA A 21 5.81 35.09 -0.84
CA ALA A 21 6.04 34.12 -1.91
C ALA A 21 7.09 33.06 -1.53
N LEU A 22 8.14 33.43 -0.79
CA LEU A 22 9.17 32.50 -0.30
C LEU A 22 8.69 31.62 0.87
N VAL A 23 7.72 32.08 1.66
CA VAL A 23 7.08 31.28 2.72
C VAL A 23 6.01 30.34 2.16
N LEU A 24 5.45 30.63 0.97
CA LEU A 24 4.45 29.79 0.30
C LEU A 24 5.03 28.72 -0.65
N THR A 25 6.36 28.66 -0.86
CA THR A 25 6.96 27.68 -1.80
C THR A 25 8.01 26.76 -1.18
N TYR A 26 8.04 26.53 0.14
CA TYR A 26 9.04 25.64 0.73
C TYR A 26 8.53 24.76 1.87
N PHE A 27 7.44 24.04 1.60
CA PHE A 27 7.28 22.68 2.11
C PHE A 27 7.09 21.78 0.90
N GLN A 28 8.17 21.53 0.14
CA GLN A 28 8.22 20.26 -0.58
C GLN A 28 8.35 19.21 0.51
N GLU A 29 7.24 18.55 0.83
CA GLU A 29 7.27 17.33 1.61
C GLU A 29 8.29 16.40 0.93
N ILE A 30 9.34 16.04 1.65
CA ILE A 30 10.27 15.01 1.21
C ILE A 30 9.45 13.73 1.23
N GLN A 31 8.85 13.39 0.08
CA GLN A 31 8.14 12.15 -0.08
C GLN A 31 9.20 11.05 -0.03
N CYS A 32 9.28 10.37 1.11
CA CYS A 32 10.22 9.27 1.32
C CYS A 32 9.71 8.07 0.53
N SER A 33 10.24 7.87 -0.68
CA SER A 33 9.93 6.68 -1.48
C SER A 33 10.50 5.43 -0.80
N ILE A 34 9.69 4.37 -0.75
CA ILE A 34 10.10 3.06 -0.27
C ILE A 34 10.72 2.30 -1.44
N HIS A 35 11.95 1.85 -1.25
CA HIS A 35 12.68 1.00 -2.20
C HIS A 35 12.67 -0.44 -1.72
N LEU A 36 12.06 -1.35 -2.48
CA LEU A 36 11.97 -2.76 -2.15
C LEU A 36 12.62 -3.62 -3.22
N TRP A 37 13.47 -4.54 -2.80
CA TRP A 37 14.11 -5.53 -3.67
C TRP A 37 13.31 -6.82 -3.67
N ALA A 38 13.30 -7.54 -4.78
CA ALA A 38 12.73 -8.88 -4.85
C ALA A 38 13.32 -9.77 -3.74
N SER A 39 12.46 -10.39 -2.93
CA SER A 39 12.85 -11.17 -1.77
C SER A 39 12.51 -12.65 -1.89
N GLU A 40 11.59 -13.00 -2.80
CA GLU A 40 11.17 -14.38 -3.04
C GLU A 40 10.86 -14.57 -4.53
N VAL A 41 11.25 -15.73 -5.08
CA VAL A 41 10.80 -16.19 -6.40
C VAL A 41 9.63 -17.12 -6.19
N THR A 42 8.44 -16.74 -6.66
CA THR A 42 7.22 -17.55 -6.50
C THR A 42 7.06 -18.56 -7.62
N ARG A 43 7.46 -18.21 -8.84
CA ARG A 43 7.38 -19.08 -10.01
C ARG A 43 8.33 -18.62 -11.11
N PHE A 44 8.71 -19.52 -12.00
CA PHE A 44 9.43 -19.18 -13.22
C PHE A 44 9.14 -20.23 -14.30
N SER A 45 9.33 -19.84 -15.56
CA SER A 45 9.21 -20.74 -16.71
C SER A 45 10.44 -21.61 -16.92
N SER A 46 11.63 -21.04 -16.69
CA SER A 46 12.91 -21.66 -16.97
C SER A 46 14.02 -21.02 -16.14
N GLN A 47 15.12 -21.74 -16.02
CA GLN A 47 16.40 -21.24 -15.51
C GLN A 47 17.51 -22.10 -16.12
N TYR A 48 18.72 -21.57 -16.26
CA TYR A 48 19.83 -22.30 -16.86
C TYR A 48 20.33 -23.46 -15.98
N ASN A 49 20.54 -23.24 -14.68
CA ASN A 49 20.80 -24.32 -13.72
C ASN A 49 20.30 -23.97 -12.30
N ASN A 50 20.62 -24.81 -11.30
CA ASN A 50 20.09 -24.69 -9.92
C ASN A 50 20.94 -23.83 -8.97
N GLY A 51 22.09 -23.31 -9.42
CA GLY A 51 23.00 -22.47 -8.64
C GLY A 51 23.22 -21.14 -9.36
N SER A 52 24.33 -21.07 -10.11
CA SER A 52 24.62 -19.96 -11.01
C SER A 52 23.51 -19.83 -12.06
N PHE A 53 23.18 -18.61 -12.50
CA PHE A 53 22.18 -18.42 -13.54
C PHE A 53 20.75 -18.92 -13.19
N SER A 54 20.49 -19.19 -11.91
CA SER A 54 19.20 -19.66 -11.41
C SER A 54 18.23 -18.50 -11.17
N ALA A 55 16.93 -18.80 -11.06
CA ALA A 55 15.93 -17.78 -10.76
C ALA A 55 16.20 -17.03 -9.45
N LYS A 56 16.85 -17.68 -8.46
CA LYS A 56 17.19 -17.07 -7.17
C LYS A 56 18.22 -15.96 -7.26
N GLN A 57 18.97 -15.86 -8.36
CA GLN A 57 19.97 -14.81 -8.52
C GLN A 57 19.35 -13.42 -8.61
N ILE A 58 18.07 -13.32 -8.99
CA ILE A 58 17.33 -12.05 -9.07
C ILE A 58 17.04 -11.40 -7.70
N LEU A 59 17.30 -12.12 -6.60
CA LEU A 59 16.88 -11.73 -5.26
C LEU A 59 17.88 -10.78 -4.59
N GLY A 60 17.35 -9.79 -3.89
CA GLY A 60 18.13 -8.79 -3.17
C GLY A 60 18.62 -7.65 -4.08
N LYS A 61 19.64 -6.93 -3.59
CA LYS A 61 20.28 -5.85 -4.34
C LYS A 61 21.11 -6.42 -5.50
N PRO A 62 21.25 -5.68 -6.61
CA PRO A 62 22.09 -6.08 -7.74
C PRO A 62 23.52 -6.37 -7.27
N ASN A 63 24.08 -7.47 -7.76
CA ASN A 63 25.46 -7.88 -7.47
C ASN A 63 26.33 -8.01 -8.74
N VAL A 64 25.71 -7.89 -9.92
CA VAL A 64 26.38 -7.86 -11.22
C VAL A 64 26.43 -6.45 -11.81
N TYR A 65 25.30 -5.74 -11.85
CA TYR A 65 25.22 -4.36 -12.33
C TYR A 65 26.18 -3.45 -11.56
N PRO A 66 26.89 -2.52 -12.22
CA PRO A 66 26.75 -2.09 -13.62
C PRO A 66 27.58 -2.90 -14.63
N ARG A 67 28.17 -4.04 -14.25
CA ARG A 67 28.95 -4.86 -15.19
C ARG A 67 28.03 -5.47 -16.26
N TYR A 68 28.52 -5.50 -17.49
CA TYR A 68 27.88 -6.17 -18.62
C TYR A 68 28.63 -7.46 -18.96
N GLY A 69 27.89 -8.53 -19.25
CA GLY A 69 28.45 -9.80 -19.68
C GLY A 69 27.66 -10.98 -19.13
N ASP A 70 28.01 -12.17 -19.64
CA ASP A 70 27.50 -13.46 -19.17
C ASP A 70 28.15 -13.79 -17.82
N ILE A 71 27.43 -13.48 -16.73
CA ILE A 71 27.97 -13.51 -15.36
C ILE A 71 27.02 -14.30 -14.46
N ALA A 72 27.55 -15.34 -13.81
CA ALA A 72 26.82 -16.33 -13.00
C ALA A 72 25.85 -15.80 -11.92
N GLY A 73 25.96 -14.53 -11.52
CA GLY A 73 25.12 -13.88 -10.51
C GLY A 73 23.79 -13.34 -11.02
N THR A 74 23.31 -13.79 -12.18
CA THR A 74 22.07 -13.31 -12.83
C THR A 74 21.06 -14.44 -13.00
N TRP A 75 19.81 -14.15 -13.37
CA TRP A 75 18.87 -15.15 -13.90
C TRP A 75 18.95 -15.18 -15.43
N THR A 76 18.98 -16.38 -16.03
CA THR A 76 18.90 -16.57 -17.49
C THR A 76 18.17 -17.85 -17.87
N GLN A 77 17.70 -17.93 -19.12
CA GLN A 77 17.07 -19.11 -19.71
C GLN A 77 18.08 -20.20 -20.14
N PRO A 78 17.67 -21.47 -20.29
CA PRO A 78 18.54 -22.54 -20.79
C PRO A 78 18.86 -22.39 -22.29
N ASN A 79 19.99 -22.97 -22.70
CA ASN A 79 20.53 -22.95 -24.07
C ASN A 79 19.61 -23.61 -25.11
N GLU A 80 18.74 -24.54 -24.72
CA GLU A 80 17.80 -25.19 -25.64
C GLU A 80 16.54 -24.32 -25.91
N GLN A 81 16.37 -23.20 -25.19
CA GLN A 81 15.14 -22.41 -25.22
C GLN A 81 15.41 -20.93 -25.51
N LEU A 82 16.25 -20.63 -26.48
CA LEU A 82 16.66 -19.26 -26.80
C LEU A 82 15.66 -18.48 -27.69
N ASP A 83 14.66 -19.15 -28.27
CA ASP A 83 13.73 -18.56 -29.26
C ASP A 83 12.27 -18.61 -28.79
N ARG A 84 12.04 -18.11 -27.56
CA ARG A 84 10.71 -18.03 -26.95
C ARG A 84 10.62 -16.98 -25.86
N VAL A 85 9.40 -16.71 -25.44
CA VAL A 85 9.11 -15.95 -24.22
C VAL A 85 9.29 -16.83 -22.98
N HIS A 86 9.99 -16.28 -22.00
CA HIS A 86 10.15 -16.78 -20.64
C HIS A 86 9.51 -15.83 -19.65
N PHE A 87 9.19 -16.33 -18.47
CA PHE A 87 8.73 -15.50 -17.35
C PHE A 87 9.43 -15.87 -16.03
N ILE A 88 9.45 -14.88 -15.14
CA ILE A 88 9.75 -15.02 -13.70
C ILE A 88 8.72 -14.22 -12.89
N GLU A 89 8.26 -14.81 -11.79
CA GLU A 89 7.33 -14.23 -10.84
C GLU A 89 8.08 -14.03 -9.51
N VAL A 90 8.06 -12.80 -8.99
CA VAL A 90 8.82 -12.40 -7.78
C VAL A 90 7.94 -11.63 -6.82
N LYS A 91 8.20 -11.83 -5.53
CA LYS A 91 7.57 -11.10 -4.42
C LYS A 91 8.52 -10.15 -3.71
N PHE A 92 7.92 -9.15 -3.07
CA PHE A 92 8.61 -8.13 -2.29
C PHE A 92 8.29 -8.26 -0.79
N PRO A 93 9.13 -7.73 0.11
CA PRO A 93 8.97 -7.90 1.56
C PRO A 93 7.68 -7.31 2.11
N ARG A 94 7.13 -6.31 1.41
CA ARG A 94 5.84 -5.68 1.69
C ARG A 94 5.24 -5.09 0.41
N LYS A 95 3.98 -4.67 0.48
CA LYS A 95 3.22 -4.04 -0.60
C LYS A 95 3.38 -2.54 -0.48
N VAL A 96 3.38 -1.88 -1.64
CA VAL A 96 3.47 -0.43 -1.77
C VAL A 96 2.49 0.07 -2.82
N PHE A 97 2.15 1.36 -2.76
CA PHE A 97 1.55 2.02 -3.93
C PHE A 97 2.64 2.13 -4.98
N LEU A 98 2.53 1.32 -6.04
CA LEU A 98 3.58 1.14 -7.01
C LEU A 98 3.74 2.41 -7.87
N ASN A 99 4.91 3.04 -7.77
CA ASN A 99 5.26 4.22 -8.56
C ASN A 99 6.22 3.86 -9.70
N GLU A 100 7.18 2.98 -9.43
CA GLU A 100 8.22 2.61 -10.39
C GLU A 100 8.61 1.13 -10.26
N ILE A 101 9.01 0.53 -11.37
CA ILE A 101 9.63 -0.79 -11.44
C ILE A 101 11.00 -0.62 -12.09
N ASN A 102 12.04 -1.15 -11.46
CA ASN A 102 13.42 -1.13 -11.94
C ASN A 102 13.92 -2.56 -12.18
N ILE A 103 14.24 -2.89 -13.44
CA ILE A 103 14.76 -4.21 -13.82
C ILE A 103 16.23 -4.06 -14.26
N PHE A 104 17.14 -4.74 -13.56
CA PHE A 104 18.57 -4.62 -13.79
C PHE A 104 19.02 -5.64 -14.84
N GLU A 105 19.03 -5.22 -16.11
CA GLU A 105 19.43 -6.07 -17.24
C GLU A 105 20.95 -5.97 -17.47
N THR A 106 21.65 -7.09 -17.46
CA THR A 106 23.14 -7.14 -17.46
C THR A 106 23.75 -7.90 -18.64
N TYR A 107 22.96 -8.66 -19.40
CA TYR A 107 23.39 -9.26 -20.67
C TYR A 107 22.25 -9.31 -21.69
N HIS A 108 22.52 -8.86 -22.92
CA HIS A 108 21.51 -8.70 -23.99
C HIS A 108 20.19 -8.05 -23.52
N ALA A 109 20.31 -6.87 -22.91
CA ALA A 109 19.17 -6.09 -22.41
C ALA A 109 18.19 -5.68 -23.53
N GLY A 110 16.96 -5.32 -23.16
CA GLY A 110 15.91 -4.96 -24.11
C GLY A 110 14.92 -6.08 -24.41
N ALA A 111 15.00 -7.19 -23.68
CA ALA A 111 14.19 -8.38 -23.88
C ALA A 111 12.86 -8.35 -23.12
N VAL A 112 12.68 -7.48 -22.12
CA VAL A 112 11.43 -7.39 -21.36
C VAL A 112 10.29 -6.91 -22.26
N VAL A 113 9.28 -7.76 -22.44
CA VAL A 113 8.10 -7.48 -23.29
C VAL A 113 6.83 -7.22 -22.48
N ARG A 114 6.76 -7.69 -21.24
CA ARG A 114 5.57 -7.52 -20.39
C ARG A 114 5.94 -7.51 -18.91
N VAL A 115 5.29 -6.63 -18.16
CA VAL A 115 5.31 -6.64 -16.69
C VAL A 115 3.87 -6.56 -16.20
N ALA A 116 3.50 -7.46 -15.29
CA ALA A 116 2.18 -7.54 -14.67
C ALA A 116 2.28 -7.57 -13.14
N VAL A 117 1.24 -7.08 -12.47
CA VAL A 117 1.07 -7.07 -11.01
C VAL A 117 -0.16 -7.90 -10.62
N LYS A 118 -0.24 -8.39 -9.37
CA LYS A 118 -1.48 -9.00 -8.87
C LYS A 118 -2.46 -7.95 -8.33
N ASP A 119 -3.72 -8.03 -8.76
CA ASP A 119 -4.82 -7.24 -8.21
C ASP A 119 -5.27 -7.78 -6.83
N PRO A 120 -6.14 -7.06 -6.10
CA PRO A 120 -6.68 -7.52 -4.81
C PRO A 120 -7.45 -8.86 -4.85
N HIS A 121 -7.81 -9.33 -6.04
CA HIS A 121 -8.50 -10.60 -6.28
C HIS A 121 -7.54 -11.71 -6.75
N ASN A 122 -6.22 -11.50 -6.63
CA ASN A 122 -5.15 -12.42 -7.08
C ASN A 122 -5.12 -12.68 -8.59
N ARG A 123 -5.56 -11.72 -9.41
CA ARG A 123 -5.50 -11.81 -10.88
C ARG A 123 -4.36 -10.95 -11.41
N TRP A 124 -3.69 -11.41 -12.47
CA TRP A 124 -2.64 -10.65 -13.13
C TRP A 124 -3.20 -9.49 -13.95
N MET A 125 -2.66 -8.29 -13.74
CA MET A 125 -2.97 -7.07 -14.46
C MET A 125 -1.71 -6.51 -15.12
N ASP A 126 -1.75 -6.26 -16.42
CA ASP A 126 -0.60 -5.73 -17.17
C ASP A 126 -0.39 -4.25 -16.93
N VAL A 127 0.74 -3.91 -16.30
CA VAL A 127 1.18 -2.53 -16.05
C VAL A 127 2.12 -2.01 -17.12
N PHE A 128 2.81 -2.92 -17.83
CA PHE A 128 3.63 -2.60 -19.00
C PHE A 128 3.52 -3.72 -20.04
N ASN A 129 3.48 -3.35 -21.32
CA ASN A 129 3.65 -4.28 -22.43
C ASN A 129 4.22 -3.56 -23.66
N THR A 130 4.94 -4.30 -24.50
CA THR A 130 5.46 -3.83 -25.78
C THR A 130 5.57 -5.00 -26.77
N MET A 131 5.42 -4.70 -28.06
CA MET A 131 5.71 -5.64 -29.15
C MET A 131 7.14 -5.49 -29.68
N HIS A 132 7.88 -4.48 -29.22
CA HIS A 132 9.21 -4.14 -29.73
C HIS A 132 10.29 -4.62 -28.75
N VAL A 133 10.95 -5.71 -29.12
CA VAL A 133 12.16 -6.21 -28.45
C VAL A 133 13.39 -5.46 -28.97
N GLN A 134 14.38 -5.23 -28.11
CA GLN A 134 15.65 -4.60 -28.48
C GLN A 134 16.83 -5.52 -28.11
N LEU A 135 17.91 -5.46 -28.90
CA LEU A 135 19.16 -6.11 -28.57
C LEU A 135 20.18 -5.07 -28.12
N ILE A 136 20.31 -4.90 -26.81
CA ILE A 136 21.19 -3.90 -26.21
C ILE A 136 22.40 -4.60 -25.60
N LYS A 137 23.58 -4.38 -26.18
CA LYS A 137 24.86 -4.95 -25.72
C LYS A 137 25.55 -4.08 -24.67
N LYS A 138 24.80 -3.64 -23.66
CA LYS A 138 25.27 -2.92 -22.48
C LYS A 138 24.31 -3.17 -21.32
N SER A 139 24.82 -3.08 -20.09
CA SER A 139 23.99 -3.15 -18.89
C SER A 139 23.13 -1.89 -18.78
N ARG A 140 21.93 -2.01 -18.21
CA ARG A 140 21.05 -0.87 -17.92
C ARG A 140 20.10 -1.18 -16.78
N ILE A 141 19.53 -0.12 -16.22
CA ILE A 141 18.31 -0.21 -15.42
C ILE A 141 17.15 0.08 -16.38
N PHE A 142 16.27 -0.89 -16.57
CA PHE A 142 15.07 -0.73 -17.35
C PHE A 142 13.92 -0.33 -16.43
N SER A 143 13.50 0.94 -16.57
CA SER A 143 12.43 1.56 -15.79
C SER A 143 11.27 1.95 -16.72
N PRO A 144 10.39 1.00 -17.10
CA PRO A 144 9.30 1.29 -18.03
C PRO A 144 8.27 2.25 -17.40
N LYS A 145 7.66 3.10 -18.23
CA LYS A 145 6.45 3.83 -17.82
C LYS A 145 5.31 2.84 -17.60
N ILE A 146 4.83 2.74 -16.37
CA ILE A 146 3.75 1.84 -15.98
C ILE A 146 2.38 2.53 -16.05
N LYS A 147 1.32 1.72 -16.23
CA LYS A 147 -0.06 2.17 -15.99
C LYS A 147 -0.26 2.44 -14.50
N GLU A 148 -1.14 3.38 -14.19
CA GLU A 148 -1.54 3.68 -12.81
C GLU A 148 -2.17 2.44 -12.14
N VAL A 149 -1.77 2.20 -10.89
CA VAL A 149 -2.20 1.04 -10.09
C VAL A 149 -2.87 1.56 -8.82
N PRO A 150 -4.21 1.55 -8.71
CA PRO A 150 -4.93 2.14 -7.57
C PRO A 150 -4.98 1.19 -6.35
N PHE A 151 -4.00 0.31 -6.21
CA PHE A 151 -3.94 -0.69 -5.15
C PHE A 151 -2.49 -1.05 -4.82
N LEU A 152 -2.32 -1.67 -3.66
CA LEU A 152 -1.04 -2.09 -3.10
C LEU A 152 -0.47 -3.32 -3.86
N VAL A 153 0.81 -3.26 -4.24
CA VAL A 153 1.52 -4.30 -5.01
C VAL A 153 2.73 -4.84 -4.26
N ASP A 154 2.86 -6.16 -4.17
CA ASP A 154 4.01 -6.90 -3.66
C ASP A 154 4.43 -8.07 -4.57
N GLU A 155 3.84 -8.23 -5.74
CA GLU A 155 4.18 -9.34 -6.64
C GLU A 155 4.18 -8.89 -8.09
N LEU A 156 5.27 -9.21 -8.80
CA LEU A 156 5.46 -8.94 -10.22
C LEU A 156 5.58 -10.24 -11.00
N LYS A 157 5.05 -10.23 -12.23
CA LYS A 157 5.41 -11.17 -13.28
C LYS A 157 6.11 -10.41 -14.40
N ILE A 158 7.31 -10.83 -14.73
CA ILE A 158 8.13 -10.26 -15.79
C ILE A 158 8.24 -11.30 -16.90
N GLU A 159 7.90 -10.92 -18.13
CA GLU A 159 8.08 -11.75 -19.32
C GLU A 159 9.18 -11.15 -20.21
N VAL A 160 10.10 -12.01 -20.62
CA VAL A 160 11.24 -11.68 -21.49
C VAL A 160 11.17 -12.49 -22.77
N ASP A 161 11.29 -11.81 -23.91
CA ASP A 161 11.35 -12.44 -25.23
C ASP A 161 12.82 -12.55 -25.69
N CYS A 162 13.35 -13.78 -25.67
CA CYS A 162 14.75 -14.04 -26.01
C CYS A 162 14.97 -14.25 -27.53
N SER A 163 13.90 -14.25 -28.33
CA SER A 163 13.92 -14.61 -29.76
C SER A 163 14.80 -13.69 -30.61
N LEU A 164 14.95 -12.42 -30.22
CA LEU A 164 15.78 -11.46 -30.93
C LEU A 164 17.29 -11.64 -30.67
N SER A 165 17.69 -11.98 -29.43
CA SER A 165 19.10 -12.17 -29.10
C SER A 165 19.62 -13.50 -29.64
N ARG A 166 18.75 -14.53 -29.71
CA ARG A 166 19.12 -15.94 -29.96
C ARG A 166 20.29 -16.39 -29.08
N ASN A 167 20.36 -15.83 -27.87
CA ASN A 167 21.43 -16.00 -26.90
C ASN A 167 20.89 -15.66 -25.49
N TYR A 168 21.68 -15.84 -24.44
CA TYR A 168 21.30 -15.55 -23.05
C TYR A 168 20.82 -14.12 -22.87
N VAL A 169 19.78 -13.95 -22.06
CA VAL A 169 19.26 -12.66 -21.61
C VAL A 169 19.32 -12.71 -20.09
N GLU A 170 20.00 -11.74 -19.48
CA GLU A 170 20.29 -11.81 -18.05
C GLU A 170 19.72 -10.65 -17.26
N ILE A 171 19.03 -11.00 -16.17
CA ILE A 171 18.51 -10.06 -15.17
C ILE A 171 19.22 -10.32 -13.84
N ASP A 172 19.85 -9.29 -13.28
CA ASP A 172 20.57 -9.32 -12.01
C ASP A 172 19.64 -9.10 -10.81
N ALA A 173 18.73 -8.13 -10.90
CA ALA A 173 17.84 -7.79 -9.79
C ALA A 173 16.56 -7.10 -10.29
N VAL A 174 15.57 -7.06 -9.39
CA VAL A 174 14.34 -6.28 -9.59
C VAL A 174 14.05 -5.48 -8.33
N GLU A 175 13.77 -4.20 -8.50
CA GLU A 175 13.31 -3.29 -7.47
C GLU A 175 11.93 -2.74 -7.84
N ILE A 176 11.09 -2.53 -6.83
CA ILE A 176 9.94 -1.64 -6.92
C ILE A 176 10.16 -0.43 -6.03
N VAL A 177 9.73 0.71 -6.52
CA VAL A 177 9.67 1.95 -5.76
C VAL A 177 8.21 2.34 -5.61
N GLY A 178 7.83 2.70 -4.40
CA GLY A 178 6.46 3.09 -4.11
C GLY A 178 6.33 3.88 -2.83
N ASP A 179 5.11 4.28 -2.54
CA ASP A 179 4.80 5.00 -1.31
C ASP A 179 4.32 4.05 -0.20
N GLY A 180 4.44 4.53 1.05
CA GLY A 180 3.94 3.85 2.24
C GLY A 180 2.41 3.95 2.35
N CYS A 181 1.91 4.30 3.53
CA CYS A 181 0.49 4.59 3.64
C CYS A 181 0.09 5.74 2.69
N PRO A 182 -1.09 5.68 2.04
CA PRO A 182 -1.55 6.78 1.20
C PRO A 182 -1.62 8.08 2.01
N GLU A 183 -1.57 9.21 1.33
CA GLU A 183 -1.76 10.52 1.97
C GLU A 183 -3.04 10.51 2.82
N GLN A 184 -3.00 11.19 3.99
CA GLN A 184 -4.05 11.23 5.02
C GLN A 184 -4.18 9.98 5.91
N PHE A 185 -3.63 8.83 5.51
CA PHE A 185 -3.60 7.66 6.39
C PHE A 185 -2.54 7.83 7.49
N LYS A 186 -2.81 7.21 8.64
CA LYS A 186 -1.86 7.09 9.74
C LYS A 186 -1.27 5.70 9.72
N GLU A 187 0.04 5.62 9.58
CA GLU A 187 0.78 4.36 9.62
C GLU A 187 0.92 3.89 11.07
N TYR A 188 0.63 2.62 11.33
CA TYR A 188 1.00 1.96 12.56
C TYR A 188 1.29 0.48 12.31
N ARG A 189 2.55 0.09 12.56
CA ARG A 189 3.09 -1.24 12.28
C ARG A 189 2.88 -1.63 10.81
N ASN A 190 2.00 -2.58 10.57
CA ASN A 190 1.71 -3.13 9.25
C ASN A 190 0.28 -2.74 8.84
N SER A 191 -0.19 -1.55 9.20
CA SER A 191 -1.54 -1.10 8.83
C SER A 191 -1.58 0.41 8.64
N CYS A 192 -2.41 0.83 7.69
CA CYS A 192 -2.71 2.22 7.39
C CYS A 192 -4.14 2.53 7.84
N TYR A 193 -4.30 3.58 8.64
CA TYR A 193 -5.60 3.97 9.19
C TYR A 193 -6.09 5.31 8.63
N LEU A 194 -7.29 5.32 8.06
CA LEU A 194 -7.96 6.53 7.61
C LEU A 194 -9.09 6.88 8.57
N ILE A 195 -9.02 8.07 9.18
CA ILE A 195 -10.03 8.54 10.13
C ILE A 195 -10.90 9.60 9.45
N LYS A 196 -12.18 9.28 9.27
CA LYS A 196 -13.16 10.14 8.62
C LYS A 196 -14.16 10.67 9.64
N LYS A 197 -14.53 11.94 9.49
CA LYS A 197 -15.47 12.66 10.37
C LYS A 197 -16.87 12.78 9.76
N ASP A 198 -17.12 12.14 8.63
CA ASP A 198 -18.40 12.18 7.94
C ASP A 198 -19.42 11.48 8.83
N ARG A 199 -20.53 12.18 9.16
CA ARG A 199 -21.56 11.68 10.07
C ARG A 199 -22.48 10.73 9.31
N ILE A 200 -22.22 9.43 9.43
CA ILE A 200 -22.96 8.37 8.74
C ILE A 200 -23.30 7.23 9.70
N SER A 201 -24.10 6.25 9.27
CA SER A 201 -24.39 5.04 10.07
C SER A 201 -23.22 4.04 9.99
N ALA A 202 -23.18 3.07 10.90
CA ALA A 202 -22.11 2.06 10.92
C ALA A 202 -22.09 1.21 9.64
N ASP A 203 -23.25 0.89 9.06
CA ASP A 203 -23.33 0.17 7.79
C ASP A 203 -22.85 1.03 6.61
N SER A 204 -23.18 2.32 6.60
CA SER A 204 -22.65 3.25 5.60
C SER A 204 -21.12 3.35 5.72
N ALA A 205 -20.60 3.44 6.94
CA ALA A 205 -19.16 3.47 7.21
C ALA A 205 -18.44 2.19 6.77
N PHE A 206 -19.06 1.04 6.98
CA PHE A 206 -18.56 -0.23 6.46
C PHE A 206 -18.39 -0.19 4.94
N VAL A 207 -19.42 0.24 4.21
CA VAL A 207 -19.34 0.40 2.74
C VAL A 207 -18.25 1.39 2.35
N ARG A 208 -18.13 2.53 3.03
CA ARG A 208 -17.08 3.52 2.74
C ARG A 208 -15.67 2.98 2.92
N CYS A 209 -15.42 2.14 3.92
CA CYS A 209 -14.11 1.54 4.09
C CYS A 209 -13.79 0.50 3.03
N LEU A 210 -14.79 -0.25 2.56
CA LEU A 210 -14.62 -1.13 1.39
C LEU A 210 -14.28 -0.33 0.12
N GLU A 211 -14.91 0.83 -0.09
CA GLU A 211 -14.59 1.74 -1.21
C GLU A 211 -13.15 2.27 -1.15
N THR A 212 -12.53 2.32 0.04
CA THR A 212 -11.10 2.68 0.20
C THR A 212 -10.13 1.52 -0.05
N GLY A 213 -10.62 0.35 -0.45
CA GLY A 213 -9.80 -0.86 -0.63
C GLY A 213 -9.41 -1.55 0.68
N GLY A 214 -10.05 -1.17 1.79
CA GLY A 214 -9.80 -1.68 3.14
C GLY A 214 -11.07 -2.20 3.80
N TYR A 215 -11.11 -2.14 5.13
CA TYR A 215 -12.26 -2.51 5.95
C TYR A 215 -12.33 -1.59 7.18
N LEU A 216 -13.44 -1.63 7.94
CA LEU A 216 -13.50 -0.89 9.21
C LEU A 216 -12.46 -1.47 10.18
N ALA A 217 -11.69 -0.61 10.87
CA ALA A 217 -10.52 -1.03 11.62
C ALA A 217 -10.80 -2.15 12.63
N ASN A 218 -10.00 -3.21 12.58
CA ASN A 218 -10.02 -4.31 13.52
C ASN A 218 -9.00 -4.03 14.63
N LEU A 219 -9.39 -4.22 15.89
CA LEU A 219 -8.51 -3.97 17.03
C LEU A 219 -7.96 -5.31 17.52
N GLU A 220 -6.89 -5.79 16.90
CA GLU A 220 -6.30 -7.11 17.16
C GLU A 220 -5.38 -7.09 18.39
N THR A 221 -4.84 -5.92 18.74
CA THR A 221 -3.93 -5.71 19.89
C THR A 221 -4.32 -4.52 20.78
N LEU A 222 -3.88 -4.54 22.03
CA LEU A 222 -4.06 -3.42 22.98
C LEU A 222 -3.38 -2.15 22.45
N GLU A 223 -2.18 -2.28 21.90
CA GLU A 223 -1.38 -1.15 21.45
C GLU A 223 -2.02 -0.45 20.25
N GLU A 224 -2.60 -1.20 19.32
CA GLU A 224 -3.38 -0.70 18.18
C GLU A 224 -4.66 0.03 18.63
N ALA A 225 -5.42 -0.58 19.55
CA ALA A 225 -6.60 0.07 20.14
C ALA A 225 -6.23 1.40 20.83
N MET A 226 -5.13 1.42 21.59
CA MET A 226 -4.62 2.63 22.23
C MET A 226 -4.12 3.67 21.23
N PHE A 227 -3.45 3.25 20.16
CA PHE A 227 -2.99 4.13 19.10
C PHE A 227 -4.16 4.88 18.46
N LEU A 228 -5.20 4.16 18.03
CA LEU A 228 -6.40 4.77 17.43
C LEU A 228 -7.17 5.63 18.42
N LYS A 229 -7.35 5.14 19.66
CA LYS A 229 -7.96 5.90 20.75
C LYS A 229 -7.26 7.24 21.00
N ASN A 230 -5.94 7.25 21.00
CA ASN A 230 -5.15 8.46 21.19
C ASN A 230 -5.33 9.45 20.03
N ILE A 231 -5.42 8.96 18.79
CA ILE A 231 -5.70 9.81 17.63
C ILE A 231 -7.06 10.49 17.78
N VAL A 232 -8.13 9.71 17.96
CA VAL A 232 -9.49 10.27 18.05
C VAL A 232 -9.67 11.18 19.28
N THR A 233 -8.97 10.90 20.38
CA THR A 233 -8.92 11.78 21.56
C THR A 233 -8.29 13.13 21.23
N LYS A 234 -7.12 13.13 20.57
CA LYS A 234 -6.40 14.36 20.20
C LYS A 234 -7.13 15.18 19.15
N MET A 235 -7.91 14.54 18.28
CA MET A 235 -8.70 15.23 17.26
C MET A 235 -9.75 16.18 17.86
N LYS A 236 -10.20 15.94 19.10
CA LYS A 236 -11.24 16.74 19.80
C LYS A 236 -12.46 17.02 18.91
N SER A 237 -12.85 16.04 18.09
CA SER A 237 -13.96 16.19 17.14
C SER A 237 -15.34 16.21 17.81
N GLY A 238 -15.45 15.66 19.02
CA GLY A 238 -16.72 15.42 19.69
C GLY A 238 -17.55 14.30 19.05
N LEU A 239 -16.97 13.53 18.12
CA LEU A 239 -17.63 12.42 17.44
C LEU A 239 -17.22 11.09 18.06
N SER A 240 -18.15 10.14 18.10
CA SER A 240 -17.82 8.71 18.25
C SER A 240 -17.39 8.14 16.89
N PHE A 241 -16.62 7.05 16.90
CA PHE A 241 -16.02 6.50 15.69
C PHE A 241 -16.28 5.00 15.54
N TYR A 242 -16.89 4.58 14.43
CA TYR A 242 -17.13 3.16 14.13
C TYR A 242 -15.83 2.41 13.83
N VAL A 243 -15.78 1.15 14.27
CA VAL A 243 -14.71 0.17 14.05
C VAL A 243 -15.32 -1.16 13.60
N GLY A 244 -14.49 -2.15 13.23
CA GLY A 244 -14.89 -3.34 12.47
C GLY A 244 -15.69 -4.40 13.22
N GLY A 245 -15.94 -4.21 14.51
CA GLY A 245 -16.53 -5.24 15.36
C GLY A 245 -18.00 -5.50 15.02
N ARG A 246 -18.34 -6.77 14.77
CA ARG A 246 -19.72 -7.23 14.54
C ARG A 246 -20.14 -8.34 15.49
N ASN A 247 -21.31 -8.18 16.11
CA ASN A 247 -21.90 -9.23 16.94
C ASN A 247 -22.72 -10.20 16.08
N ILE A 248 -22.29 -11.46 16.01
CA ILE A 248 -22.99 -12.51 15.24
C ILE A 248 -23.96 -13.32 16.10
N ASN A 249 -23.90 -13.18 17.44
CA ASN A 249 -24.81 -13.89 18.35
C ASN A 249 -25.00 -13.12 19.66
N ARG A 250 -25.96 -12.19 19.68
CA ARG A 250 -26.29 -11.37 20.86
C ARG A 250 -26.88 -12.15 22.03
N ARG A 251 -27.45 -13.34 21.77
CA ARG A 251 -28.09 -14.17 22.81
C ARG A 251 -27.06 -14.84 23.70
N LYS A 252 -25.81 -14.90 23.26
CA LYS A 252 -24.69 -15.33 24.08
C LYS A 252 -24.38 -14.22 25.10
N PRO A 253 -24.19 -14.52 26.40
CA PRO A 253 -23.75 -13.52 27.38
C PRO A 253 -22.47 -12.81 26.91
N GLY A 254 -22.50 -11.48 26.84
CA GLY A 254 -21.40 -10.65 26.31
C GLY A 254 -21.24 -10.66 24.78
N GLY A 255 -22.13 -11.33 24.05
CA GLY A 255 -22.13 -11.43 22.58
C GLY A 255 -21.11 -12.42 21.99
N ASP A 256 -21.21 -12.65 20.67
CA ASP A 256 -20.17 -13.30 19.88
C ASP A 256 -19.64 -12.29 18.87
N TRP A 257 -18.60 -11.56 19.28
CA TRP A 257 -18.03 -10.48 18.49
C TRP A 257 -16.93 -10.98 17.56
N ARG A 258 -16.96 -10.51 16.31
CA ARG A 258 -16.05 -10.87 15.25
C ARG A 258 -15.45 -9.64 14.58
N TRP A 259 -14.18 -9.75 14.24
CA TRP A 259 -13.52 -8.85 13.29
C TRP A 259 -13.86 -9.30 11.87
N ILE A 260 -14.01 -8.34 10.96
CA ILE A 260 -14.27 -8.62 9.53
C ILE A 260 -13.04 -8.16 8.75
N LYS A 261 -12.38 -9.10 8.09
CA LYS A 261 -11.18 -8.86 7.31
C LYS A 261 -11.25 -9.66 6.01
N ASN A 262 -11.22 -8.98 4.86
CA ASN A 262 -11.22 -9.61 3.53
C ASN A 262 -12.34 -10.67 3.37
N GLY A 263 -13.55 -10.37 3.85
CA GLY A 263 -14.70 -11.27 3.82
C GLY A 263 -14.67 -12.43 4.83
N LYS A 264 -13.61 -12.55 5.64
CA LYS A 264 -13.49 -13.55 6.70
C LYS A 264 -13.85 -12.94 8.05
N MET A 265 -14.65 -13.66 8.82
CA MET A 265 -14.93 -13.35 10.22
C MET A 265 -13.98 -14.10 11.14
N THR A 266 -13.20 -13.38 11.95
CA THR A 266 -12.31 -13.96 12.97
C THR A 266 -12.82 -13.63 14.37
N LYS A 267 -12.60 -14.56 15.31
CA LYS A 267 -12.92 -14.29 16.72
C LYS A 267 -12.01 -13.16 17.20
N MET A 268 -12.57 -12.18 17.89
CA MET A 268 -11.75 -11.09 18.44
C MET A 268 -10.74 -11.65 19.44
N THR A 269 -9.49 -11.21 19.30
CA THR A 269 -8.34 -11.58 20.15
C THR A 269 -8.20 -10.66 21.35
N TYR A 270 -8.54 -9.38 21.18
CA TYR A 270 -8.50 -8.35 22.20
C TYR A 270 -9.67 -7.36 22.00
N PHE A 271 -10.42 -7.05 23.05
CA PHE A 271 -11.38 -5.95 23.08
C PHE A 271 -11.82 -5.71 24.54
N GLU A 272 -12.00 -4.44 24.91
CA GLU A 272 -12.51 -4.04 26.23
C GLU A 272 -13.69 -3.08 26.06
N PHE A 273 -14.87 -3.60 26.38
CA PHE A 273 -16.11 -2.84 26.39
C PHE A 273 -16.17 -1.86 27.58
N GLY A 274 -16.99 -0.82 27.43
CA GLY A 274 -17.38 0.07 28.50
C GLY A 274 -18.09 -0.65 29.64
N ALA A 275 -18.22 0.03 30.79
CA ALA A 275 -18.96 -0.54 31.91
C ALA A 275 -20.45 -0.66 31.53
N GLY A 276 -21.00 -1.87 31.63
CA GLY A 276 -22.38 -2.17 31.24
C GLY A 276 -22.54 -2.64 29.79
N GLU A 277 -21.45 -2.70 29.02
CA GLU A 277 -21.46 -3.11 27.62
C GLU A 277 -20.89 -4.52 27.40
N PRO A 278 -21.28 -5.21 26.30
CA PRO A 278 -22.31 -4.83 25.35
C PRO A 278 -23.73 -4.99 25.91
N ASN A 279 -24.64 -4.09 25.57
CA ASN A 279 -26.00 -4.03 26.15
C ASN A 279 -27.12 -4.43 25.17
N GLY A 280 -26.79 -4.70 23.91
CA GLY A 280 -27.75 -5.06 22.87
C GLY A 280 -28.60 -6.30 23.20
N SER A 281 -29.87 -6.28 22.75
CA SER A 281 -30.84 -7.34 23.02
C SER A 281 -31.67 -7.70 21.78
N ASP A 282 -32.50 -8.75 21.86
CA ASP A 282 -33.42 -9.10 20.76
C ASP A 282 -34.45 -8.00 20.47
N LYS A 283 -34.78 -7.15 21.46
CA LYS A 283 -35.74 -6.04 21.30
C LYS A 283 -35.08 -4.73 20.85
N SER A 284 -33.81 -4.55 21.17
CA SER A 284 -32.98 -3.40 20.74
C SER A 284 -31.65 -3.94 20.23
N PRO A 285 -31.58 -4.40 18.97
CA PRO A 285 -30.40 -5.07 18.45
C PRO A 285 -29.24 -4.10 18.24
N GLU A 286 -28.17 -4.29 19.00
CA GLU A 286 -26.92 -3.57 18.82
C GLU A 286 -25.84 -4.57 18.38
N ASN A 287 -25.32 -4.40 17.17
CA ASN A 287 -24.43 -5.37 16.51
C ASN A 287 -23.17 -4.77 15.94
N CYS A 288 -23.06 -3.45 15.98
CA CYS A 288 -21.91 -2.72 15.50
C CYS A 288 -21.12 -2.22 16.69
N MET A 289 -19.83 -1.99 16.46
CA MET A 289 -18.92 -1.52 17.49
C MET A 289 -18.40 -0.14 17.14
N PHE A 290 -18.25 0.70 18.16
CA PHE A 290 -17.70 2.04 18.00
C PHE A 290 -16.96 2.48 19.26
N PHE A 291 -16.00 3.38 19.08
CA PHE A 291 -15.41 4.14 20.16
C PHE A 291 -16.36 5.25 20.59
N TYR A 292 -16.93 5.14 21.79
CA TYR A 292 -17.90 6.09 22.30
C TYR A 292 -17.21 7.30 22.95
N VAL A 293 -17.41 8.50 22.39
CA VAL A 293 -16.80 9.73 22.91
C VAL A 293 -17.20 10.03 24.36
N GLY A 294 -18.44 9.71 24.75
CA GLY A 294 -18.97 9.96 26.09
C GLY A 294 -18.35 9.10 27.19
N ASP A 295 -17.74 7.96 26.83
CA ASP A 295 -17.02 7.08 27.76
C ASP A 295 -15.52 7.04 27.44
N ARG A 296 -14.95 8.21 27.15
CA ARG A 296 -13.51 8.38 26.86
C ARG A 296 -13.01 7.38 25.80
N TYR A 297 -13.80 7.16 24.74
CA TYR A 297 -13.51 6.23 23.66
C TYR A 297 -13.22 4.79 24.16
N LYS A 298 -14.04 4.29 25.08
CA LYS A 298 -14.19 2.84 25.28
C LYS A 298 -15.11 2.26 24.21
N LEU A 299 -15.01 0.95 24.00
CA LEU A 299 -15.85 0.25 23.02
C LEU A 299 -17.26 0.10 23.58
N HIS A 300 -18.25 0.43 22.77
CA HIS A 300 -19.67 0.25 23.04
C HIS A 300 -20.29 -0.45 21.83
N ASP A 301 -21.40 -1.15 22.01
CA ASP A 301 -22.22 -1.62 20.89
C ASP A 301 -23.24 -0.57 20.47
N ILE A 302 -23.70 -0.70 19.24
CA ILE A 302 -24.70 0.19 18.67
C ILE A 302 -25.51 -0.52 17.57
N ASP A 303 -26.73 -0.07 17.37
CA ASP A 303 -27.52 -0.42 16.19
C ASP A 303 -26.81 0.07 14.91
N CYS A 304 -26.66 -0.84 13.95
CA CYS A 304 -25.84 -0.67 12.77
C CYS A 304 -26.40 0.33 11.75
N ASP A 305 -27.73 0.42 11.65
CA ASP A 305 -28.42 1.39 10.78
C ASP A 305 -29.03 2.54 11.60
N ASN A 306 -28.47 2.80 12.79
CA ASN A 306 -28.97 3.88 13.63
C ASN A 306 -28.75 5.24 12.95
N ARG A 307 -29.84 5.82 12.41
CA ARG A 307 -29.81 7.11 11.71
C ARG A 307 -29.80 8.31 12.64
N THR A 308 -30.07 8.12 13.93
CA THR A 308 -30.05 9.20 14.93
C THR A 308 -28.70 9.32 15.61
N HIS A 309 -27.91 8.23 15.67
CA HIS A 309 -26.56 8.22 16.20
C HIS A 309 -25.52 8.10 15.09
N LEU A 310 -25.33 9.19 14.34
CA LEU A 310 -24.32 9.27 13.27
C LEU A 310 -22.93 9.63 13.83
N GLY A 311 -21.94 8.82 13.48
CA GLY A 311 -20.55 8.96 13.92
C GLY A 311 -19.56 9.10 12.77
N GLY A 312 -18.31 9.40 13.11
CA GLY A 312 -17.20 9.21 12.19
C GLY A 312 -16.82 7.72 12.10
N TYR A 313 -15.78 7.41 11.33
CA TYR A 313 -15.35 6.02 11.14
C TYR A 313 -13.85 5.91 10.90
N ILE A 314 -13.29 4.75 11.22
CA ILE A 314 -11.88 4.43 11.05
C ILE A 314 -11.80 3.27 10.05
N CYS A 315 -11.21 3.52 8.89
CA CYS A 315 -10.85 2.48 7.94
C CYS A 315 -9.42 2.01 8.18
N GLU A 316 -9.17 0.75 7.89
CA GLU A 316 -7.87 0.11 7.94
C GLU A 316 -7.60 -0.55 6.59
N ILE A 317 -6.38 -0.37 6.12
CA ILE A 317 -5.80 -1.11 5.01
C ILE A 317 -4.55 -1.78 5.57
N ASP A 318 -4.43 -3.10 5.41
CA ASP A 318 -3.20 -3.80 5.75
C ASP A 318 -2.04 -3.27 4.89
N GLN A 319 -0.98 -2.81 5.56
CA GLN A 319 0.34 -2.95 4.98
C GLN A 319 0.71 -4.42 5.21
N PRO A 320 1.28 -5.12 4.25
CA PRO A 320 1.67 -6.50 4.51
C PRO A 320 2.89 -6.57 5.44
#